data_AF-A0A956A080-F1
#
_entry.id   AF-A0A956A080-F1
#
_cell.length_a   1.000
_cell.length_b   1.000
_cell.length_c   1.000
_cell.angle_alpha   90.00
_cell.angle_beta   90.00
_cell.angle_gamma   90.00
#
_symmetry.space_group_name_H-M   'P 1'
#
loop_
_entity.id
_entity.type
_entity.pdbx_description
1 polymer ?
#
loop_
_entity_poly.entity_id
_entity_poly.type
_entity_poly.pdbx_seq_one_letter_code
_entity_poly.pdbx_strand_id
1 'polypeptide(L)'
;MRAAASLLATLAASAISCGDDGAPALDGAPTTRARESSHARIDRLRSLGYLVFAEGDDAAGAARSGVVRHDRARTQPGYRWYNEQNRAAAVLIDADGRVLHRVEDVDGTYWARAELLPGGDVLAVGAANRGERRSEIEDEDRYVARFAWDGGLRWKRSIGAHHDVEVLPDGRILALVMEPRRIPAVDPDVDVRDDFVVELDGDGRER
;
A
#
# COMPACT_ATOMS: atom_id res chain seq x y z
N MET A 1 56.18 -8.75 -23.44
CA MET A 1 55.87 -9.79 -22.45
C MET A 1 54.68 -9.33 -21.64
N ARG A 2 53.48 -9.87 -21.91
CA ARG A 2 52.24 -9.59 -21.18
C ARG A 2 51.88 -10.84 -20.38
N ALA A 3 51.82 -10.73 -19.06
CA ALA A 3 51.40 -11.83 -18.19
C ALA A 3 49.87 -11.82 -18.07
N ALA A 4 49.26 -12.92 -18.49
CA ALA A 4 47.83 -13.20 -18.33
C ALA A 4 47.60 -13.73 -16.91
N ALA A 5 46.69 -13.09 -16.16
CA ALA A 5 46.23 -13.60 -14.86
C ALA A 5 44.91 -14.35 -15.08
N SER A 6 44.97 -15.67 -15.05
CA SER A 6 43.82 -16.57 -15.04
C SER A 6 43.11 -16.49 -13.68
N LEU A 7 41.85 -16.07 -13.67
CA LEU A 7 40.98 -16.20 -12.50
C LEU A 7 40.32 -17.58 -12.56
N LEU A 8 40.73 -18.48 -11.67
CA LEU A 8 40.06 -19.76 -11.44
C LEU A 8 38.69 -19.49 -10.80
N ALA A 9 37.61 -19.87 -11.48
CA ALA A 9 36.28 -19.97 -10.90
C ALA A 9 36.16 -21.33 -10.20
N THR A 10 36.10 -21.33 -8.87
CA THR A 10 35.84 -22.52 -8.07
C THR A 10 34.34 -22.82 -8.11
N LEU A 11 33.93 -23.80 -8.91
CA LEU A 11 32.58 -24.36 -8.89
C LEU A 11 32.45 -25.26 -7.64
N ALA A 12 31.79 -24.78 -6.60
CA ALA A 12 31.35 -25.64 -5.50
C ALA A 12 30.07 -26.38 -5.93
N ALA A 13 30.22 -27.64 -6.32
CA ALA A 13 29.11 -28.55 -6.53
C ALA A 13 28.55 -28.98 -5.16
N SER A 14 27.45 -28.37 -4.71
CA SER A 14 26.67 -28.89 -3.59
C SER A 14 25.91 -30.12 -4.05
N ALA A 15 26.36 -31.29 -3.61
CA ALA A 15 25.65 -32.53 -3.77
C ALA A 15 24.32 -32.47 -2.98
N ILE A 16 23.20 -32.56 -3.69
CA ILE A 16 21.88 -32.78 -3.10
C ILE A 16 21.86 -34.24 -2.63
N SER A 17 22.11 -34.43 -1.34
CA SER A 17 21.82 -35.68 -0.66
C SER A 17 20.31 -35.80 -0.52
N CYS A 18 19.69 -36.66 -1.34
CA CYS A 18 18.33 -37.15 -1.08
C CYS A 18 18.39 -38.06 0.15
N GLY A 19 18.36 -37.46 1.34
CA GLY A 19 18.07 -38.14 2.57
C GLY A 19 16.61 -38.53 2.60
N ASP A 20 16.35 -39.83 2.64
CA ASP A 20 15.05 -40.45 2.91
C ASP A 20 14.73 -40.24 4.41
N ASP A 21 14.53 -38.97 4.80
CA ASP A 21 14.09 -38.61 6.13
C ASP A 21 12.58 -38.84 6.16
N GLY A 22 12.20 -40.00 6.71
CA GLY A 22 10.82 -40.40 6.93
C GLY A 22 9.98 -39.20 7.36
N ALA A 23 9.06 -38.82 6.48
CA ALA A 23 8.09 -37.79 6.77
C ALA A 23 7.46 -38.13 8.13
N PRO A 24 7.52 -37.23 9.13
CA PRO A 24 6.90 -37.50 10.40
C PRO A 24 5.42 -37.78 10.12
N ALA A 25 4.98 -38.97 10.51
CA ALA A 25 3.56 -39.29 10.51
C ALA A 25 2.85 -38.12 11.20
N LEU A 26 1.88 -37.52 10.51
CA LEU A 26 1.02 -36.49 11.08
C LEU A 26 0.07 -37.14 12.08
N ASP A 27 0.62 -37.76 13.13
CA ASP A 27 -0.09 -38.14 14.35
C ASP A 27 -0.23 -36.89 15.23
N GLY A 28 -0.92 -35.91 14.67
CA GLY A 28 -1.44 -34.76 15.38
C GLY A 28 -2.88 -35.02 15.75
N ALA A 29 -3.13 -35.90 16.72
CA ALA A 29 -4.38 -35.83 17.47
C ALA A 29 -4.56 -34.37 17.91
N PRO A 30 -5.76 -33.77 17.73
CA PRO A 30 -5.95 -32.36 17.99
C PRO A 30 -5.59 -32.08 19.45
N THR A 31 -4.45 -31.43 19.65
CA THR A 31 -4.07 -30.92 20.96
C THR A 31 -5.23 -30.09 21.48
N THR A 32 -5.45 -30.14 22.79
CA THR A 32 -6.55 -29.54 23.56
C THR A 32 -6.68 -28.00 23.42
N ARG A 33 -6.02 -27.41 22.43
CA ARG A 33 -6.05 -26.00 21.99
C ARG A 33 -7.10 -25.71 20.90
N ALA A 34 -7.90 -26.70 20.52
CA ALA A 34 -8.97 -26.53 19.53
C ALA A 34 -10.32 -26.88 20.15
N ARG A 35 -11.01 -25.91 20.76
CA ARG A 35 -12.45 -26.00 21.10
C ARG A 35 -13.10 -24.69 21.57
N GLU A 36 -12.58 -23.52 21.21
CA GLU A 36 -13.49 -22.37 21.19
C GLU A 36 -14.53 -22.62 20.11
N SER A 37 -15.81 -22.58 20.46
CA SER A 37 -16.88 -22.65 19.47
C SER A 37 -16.66 -21.53 18.44
N SER A 38 -17.00 -21.77 17.17
CA SER A 38 -16.84 -20.77 16.12
C SER A 38 -17.46 -19.42 16.52
N HIS A 39 -18.54 -19.44 17.31
CA HIS A 39 -19.19 -18.25 17.87
C HIS A 39 -18.31 -17.51 18.90
N ALA A 40 -17.76 -18.19 19.91
CA ALA A 40 -16.89 -17.53 20.90
C ALA A 40 -15.63 -16.92 20.26
N ARG A 41 -15.06 -17.59 19.25
CA ARG A 41 -13.93 -17.07 18.48
C ARG A 41 -14.33 -15.85 17.65
N ILE A 42 -15.50 -15.88 17.00
CA ILE A 42 -16.04 -14.75 16.24
C ILE A 42 -16.32 -13.56 17.18
N ASP A 43 -16.92 -13.78 18.34
CA ASP A 43 -17.22 -12.72 19.31
C ASP A 43 -15.93 -12.10 19.87
N ARG A 44 -14.90 -12.92 20.12
CA ARG A 44 -13.58 -12.42 20.48
C ARG A 44 -12.95 -11.59 19.35
N LEU A 45 -13.03 -12.04 18.10
CA LEU A 45 -12.53 -11.28 16.96
C LEU A 45 -13.28 -9.95 16.77
N ARG A 46 -14.60 -9.94 17.04
CA ARG A 46 -15.43 -8.73 17.06
C ARG A 46 -15.12 -7.80 18.23
N SER A 47 -14.67 -8.34 19.36
CA SER A 47 -14.23 -7.57 20.53
C SER A 47 -12.85 -6.94 20.37
N LEU A 48 -12.05 -7.40 19.40
CA LEU A 48 -10.82 -6.70 19.02
C LEU A 48 -11.28 -5.40 18.37
N GLY A 49 -11.19 -4.30 19.13
CA GLY A 49 -11.51 -2.97 18.63
C GLY A 49 -10.52 -2.57 17.54
N TYR A 50 -10.78 -2.98 16.30
CA TYR A 50 -10.06 -2.50 15.13
C TYR A 50 -10.50 -1.07 14.87
N LEU A 51 -9.80 -0.13 15.50
CA LEU A 51 -9.93 1.28 15.17
C LEU A 51 -9.21 1.50 13.84
N VAL A 52 -9.98 1.73 12.78
CA VAL A 52 -9.44 2.15 11.47
C VAL A 52 -8.89 3.58 11.56
N PHE A 53 -9.45 4.39 12.45
CA PHE A 53 -9.03 5.75 12.74
C PHE A 53 -9.55 6.13 14.14
N ALA A 54 -8.78 6.91 14.89
CA ALA A 54 -9.24 7.58 16.10
C ALA A 54 -9.04 9.09 15.88
N GLU A 55 -10.10 9.87 15.96
CA GLU A 55 -9.99 11.33 15.93
C GLU A 55 -9.19 11.79 17.14
N GLY A 56 -8.04 12.41 16.87
CA GLY A 56 -7.08 12.84 17.90
C GLY A 56 -7.26 14.29 18.37
N ASP A 57 -8.44 14.88 18.18
CA ASP A 57 -8.65 16.33 18.37
C ASP A 57 -9.36 16.70 19.68
N ASP A 58 -9.52 15.77 20.63
CA ASP A 58 -9.90 16.14 21.98
C ASP A 58 -8.68 16.62 22.80
N ALA A 59 -8.91 17.53 23.75
CA ALA A 59 -7.85 18.14 24.55
C ALA A 59 -7.00 17.12 25.34
N ALA A 60 -7.53 15.91 25.56
CA ALA A 60 -6.85 14.81 26.24
C ALA A 60 -5.94 13.98 25.31
N GLY A 61 -6.28 13.91 24.02
CA GLY A 61 -5.49 13.32 22.93
C GLY A 61 -4.36 14.24 22.47
N ALA A 62 -4.61 15.56 22.43
CA ALA A 62 -3.58 16.55 22.12
C ALA A 62 -2.38 16.47 23.10
N ALA A 63 -2.66 16.27 24.40
CA ALA A 63 -1.64 16.11 25.44
C ALA A 63 -0.84 14.80 25.35
N ARG A 64 -1.29 13.82 24.55
CA ARG A 64 -0.65 12.51 24.34
C ARG A 64 -0.32 12.24 22.87
N SER A 65 -0.22 13.31 22.07
CA SER A 65 0.09 13.24 20.64
C SER A 65 1.60 13.26 20.38
N GLY A 66 2.01 12.69 19.25
CA GLY A 66 3.41 12.68 18.80
C GLY A 66 4.18 11.38 19.10
N VAL A 67 5.50 11.45 19.00
CA VAL A 67 6.38 10.27 19.15
C VAL A 67 6.47 9.86 20.63
N VAL A 68 5.80 8.75 20.97
CA VAL A 68 5.82 8.17 22.34
C VAL A 68 7.09 7.38 22.65
N ARG A 69 7.84 6.96 21.62
CA ARG A 69 9.12 6.24 21.75
C ARG A 69 10.01 6.53 20.54
N HIS A 70 11.20 7.09 20.79
CA HIS A 70 12.22 7.33 19.77
C HIS A 70 13.50 6.56 20.11
N ASP A 71 13.78 5.47 19.37
CA ASP A 71 15.02 4.69 19.50
C ASP A 71 15.91 4.94 18.28
N ARG A 72 16.85 5.87 18.42
CA ARG A 72 17.73 6.31 17.31
C ARG A 72 18.62 5.19 16.77
N ALA A 73 18.99 4.21 17.60
CA ALA A 73 19.84 3.10 17.15
C ALA A 73 19.07 2.12 16.26
N ARG A 74 17.73 2.11 16.35
CA ARG A 74 16.84 1.24 15.59
C ARG A 74 16.02 1.97 14.52
N THR A 75 16.30 3.25 14.31
CA THR A 75 15.53 4.10 13.40
C THR A 75 16.44 4.63 12.28
N GLN A 76 16.02 4.47 11.03
CA GLN A 76 16.68 5.11 9.89
C GLN A 76 16.64 6.64 10.08
N PRO A 77 17.77 7.35 9.96
CA PRO A 77 17.79 8.81 10.02
C PRO A 77 17.09 9.42 8.80
N GLY A 78 16.64 10.68 8.94
CA GLY A 78 15.99 11.43 7.87
C GLY A 78 14.49 11.63 8.06
N TYR A 79 13.88 12.16 7.00
CA TYR A 79 12.44 12.45 6.93
C TYR A 79 11.65 11.22 6.50
N ARG A 80 10.37 11.17 6.86
CA ARG A 80 9.45 10.10 6.46
C ARG A 80 8.28 10.69 5.71
N TRP A 81 8.01 10.15 4.54
CA TRP A 81 6.80 10.40 3.79
C TRP A 81 5.73 9.42 4.25
N TYR A 82 4.55 9.91 4.63
CA TYR A 82 3.47 9.11 5.19
C TYR A 82 2.15 9.44 4.49
N ASN A 83 1.41 8.41 4.06
CA ASN A 83 0.07 8.55 3.48
C ASN A 83 -1.00 8.52 4.59
N GLU A 84 -1.78 9.59 4.69
CA GLU A 84 -2.98 9.66 5.51
C GLU A 84 -4.20 9.26 4.68
N GLN A 85 -4.42 7.94 4.57
CA GLN A 85 -5.39 7.38 3.65
C GLN A 85 -6.76 8.05 3.71
N ASN A 86 -7.39 8.15 4.88
CA ASN A 86 -8.76 8.67 5.03
C ASN A 86 -8.89 10.21 4.95
N ARG A 87 -7.80 10.92 4.67
CA ARG A 87 -7.80 12.38 4.49
C ARG A 87 -7.40 12.82 3.08
N ALA A 88 -7.23 11.86 2.16
CA ALA A 88 -6.70 12.11 0.82
C ALA A 88 -5.45 13.01 0.86
N ALA A 89 -4.55 12.69 1.80
CA ALA A 89 -3.41 13.54 2.12
C ALA A 89 -2.17 12.70 2.37
N ALA A 90 -1.01 13.34 2.24
CA ALA A 90 0.26 12.78 2.65
C ALA A 90 1.14 13.86 3.29
N VAL A 91 1.95 13.43 4.25
CA VAL A 91 2.73 14.31 5.10
C VAL A 91 4.20 13.90 5.10
N LEU A 92 5.08 14.90 5.10
CA LEU A 92 6.48 14.73 5.41
C LEU A 92 6.69 15.02 6.90
N ILE A 93 7.23 14.06 7.64
CA ILE A 93 7.50 14.19 9.08
C ILE A 93 8.99 14.06 9.41
N ASP A 94 9.44 14.78 10.44
CA ASP A 94 10.78 14.62 11.03
C ASP A 94 10.87 13.38 11.96
N ALA A 95 12.03 13.18 12.59
CA ALA A 95 12.25 12.07 13.53
C ALA A 95 11.54 12.22 14.88
N ASP A 96 11.07 13.42 15.21
CA ASP A 96 10.29 13.71 16.41
C ASP A 96 8.77 13.73 16.13
N GLY A 97 8.37 13.43 14.89
CA GLY A 97 6.98 13.39 14.45
C GLY A 97 6.38 14.75 14.10
N ARG A 98 7.20 15.79 13.95
CA ARG A 98 6.72 17.10 13.48
C ARG A 98 6.39 17.00 11.99
N VAL A 99 5.19 17.45 11.63
CA VAL A 99 4.80 17.63 10.22
C VAL A 99 5.54 18.84 9.67
N LEU A 100 6.38 18.60 8.66
CA LEU A 100 7.16 19.63 7.96
C LEU A 100 6.46 20.10 6.68
N HIS A 101 5.69 19.22 6.07
CA HIS A 101 4.99 19.49 4.83
C HIS A 101 3.76 18.58 4.69
N ARG A 102 2.74 19.04 3.96
CA ARG A 102 1.49 18.33 3.70
C ARG A 102 1.02 18.66 2.28
N VAL A 103 0.64 17.61 1.56
CA VAL A 103 -0.08 17.72 0.28
C VAL A 103 -1.39 16.97 0.44
N GLU A 104 -2.49 17.57 0.00
CA GLU A 104 -3.83 16.99 0.12
C GLU A 104 -4.69 17.31 -1.10
N ASP A 105 -5.61 16.40 -1.41
CA ASP A 105 -6.70 16.64 -2.36
C ASP A 105 -7.94 17.03 -1.60
N VAL A 106 -8.28 18.32 -1.58
CA VAL A 106 -9.47 18.83 -0.88
C VAL A 106 -10.79 18.27 -1.44
N ASP A 107 -10.78 17.85 -2.71
CA ASP A 107 -11.91 17.19 -3.37
C ASP A 107 -11.82 15.65 -3.26
N GLY A 108 -10.74 15.13 -2.67
CA GLY A 108 -10.48 13.72 -2.50
C GLY A 108 -11.08 13.20 -1.21
N THR A 109 -11.48 11.93 -1.20
CA THR A 109 -12.00 11.27 0.00
C THR A 109 -10.99 10.35 0.63
N TYR A 110 -10.19 9.66 -0.19
CA TYR A 110 -9.07 8.91 0.33
C TYR A 110 -7.96 8.75 -0.70
N TRP A 111 -6.74 8.53 -0.21
CA TRP A 111 -5.59 8.11 -1.02
C TRP A 111 -5.15 6.70 -0.62
N ALA A 112 -5.23 5.76 -1.55
CA ALA A 112 -4.68 4.42 -1.37
C ALA A 112 -3.15 4.45 -1.28
N ARG A 113 -2.52 5.26 -2.14
CA ARG A 113 -1.07 5.44 -2.21
C ARG A 113 -0.77 6.90 -2.51
N ALA A 114 0.32 7.41 -1.95
CA ALA A 114 0.90 8.69 -2.29
C ALA A 114 2.42 8.55 -2.29
N GLU A 115 3.08 8.93 -3.37
CA GLU A 115 4.52 8.80 -3.57
C GLU A 115 5.14 10.17 -3.83
N LEU A 116 6.20 10.47 -3.08
CA LEU A 116 7.03 11.66 -3.31
C LEU A 116 8.05 11.36 -4.40
N LEU A 117 7.95 12.06 -5.53
CA LEU A 117 8.82 11.88 -6.68
C LEU A 117 10.16 12.62 -6.49
N PRO A 118 11.25 12.24 -7.19
CA PRO A 118 12.55 12.91 -7.08
C PRO A 118 12.52 14.43 -7.37
N GLY A 119 11.56 14.90 -8.16
CA GLY A 119 11.35 16.33 -8.45
C GLY A 119 10.55 17.10 -7.40
N GLY A 120 10.08 16.45 -6.34
CA GLY A 120 9.24 17.03 -5.29
C GLY A 120 7.74 16.99 -5.56
N ASP A 121 7.31 16.63 -6.77
CA ASP A 121 5.90 16.36 -7.03
C ASP A 121 5.41 15.12 -6.26
N VAL A 122 4.11 15.04 -6.03
CA VAL A 122 3.46 13.91 -5.37
C VAL A 122 2.54 13.20 -6.37
N LEU A 123 2.73 11.90 -6.55
CA LEU A 123 1.82 11.05 -7.32
C LEU A 123 0.89 10.32 -6.34
N ALA A 124 -0.42 10.44 -6.53
CA ALA A 124 -1.42 9.84 -5.66
C ALA A 124 -2.38 8.94 -6.44
N VAL A 125 -2.75 7.83 -5.81
CA VAL A 125 -3.87 6.96 -6.19
C VAL A 125 -4.95 7.14 -5.16
N GLY A 126 -6.14 7.51 -5.58
CA GLY A 126 -7.21 7.80 -4.66
C GLY A 126 -8.58 7.70 -5.30
N ALA A 127 -9.57 8.19 -4.58
CA ALA A 127 -10.87 8.43 -5.16
C ALA A 127 -11.46 9.72 -4.61
N ALA A 128 -12.24 10.37 -5.46
CA ALA A 128 -13.20 11.36 -5.00
C ALA A 128 -14.43 10.60 -4.50
N ASN A 129 -15.15 11.15 -3.53
CA ASN A 129 -16.47 10.65 -3.18
C ASN A 129 -17.45 11.80 -3.32
N ARG A 130 -18.55 11.54 -4.02
CA ARG A 130 -19.71 12.43 -4.03
C ARG A 130 -20.73 12.06 -2.94
N GLY A 131 -20.53 10.93 -2.26
CA GLY A 131 -21.35 10.41 -1.17
C GLY A 131 -20.75 10.60 0.22
N GLU A 132 -21.48 10.16 1.25
CA GLU A 132 -21.12 10.36 2.66
C GLU A 132 -20.19 9.24 3.18
N ARG A 133 -20.18 8.05 2.55
CA ARG A 133 -19.41 6.89 3.02
C ARG A 133 -18.45 6.34 1.96
N ARG A 134 -17.27 5.88 2.39
CA ARG A 134 -16.28 5.21 1.52
C ARG A 134 -16.84 3.99 0.77
N SER A 135 -17.84 3.32 1.31
CA SER A 135 -18.53 2.19 0.65
C SER A 135 -19.35 2.60 -0.58
N GLU A 136 -19.56 3.90 -0.79
CA GLU A 136 -20.34 4.49 -1.89
C GLU A 136 -19.43 5.02 -3.00
N ILE A 137 -18.11 4.78 -2.90
CA ILE A 137 -17.17 5.16 -3.94
C ILE A 137 -17.32 4.18 -5.09
N GLU A 138 -17.82 4.69 -6.20
CA GLU A 138 -17.90 3.97 -7.46
C GLU A 138 -16.51 3.84 -8.07
N ASP A 139 -16.33 2.79 -8.89
CA ASP A 139 -15.01 2.50 -9.44
C ASP A 139 -14.55 3.61 -10.42
N GLU A 140 -15.49 4.29 -11.07
CA GLU A 140 -15.26 5.44 -11.95
C GLU A 140 -14.73 6.69 -11.23
N ASP A 141 -14.99 6.82 -9.92
CA ASP A 141 -14.51 7.95 -9.12
C ASP A 141 -13.05 7.78 -8.67
N ARG A 142 -12.45 6.62 -8.95
CA ARG A 142 -11.05 6.31 -8.63
C ARG A 142 -10.11 6.91 -9.66
N TYR A 143 -9.04 7.52 -9.17
CA TYR A 143 -8.12 8.29 -9.97
C TYR A 143 -6.64 8.03 -9.68
N VAL A 144 -5.82 8.41 -10.65
CA VAL A 144 -4.41 8.78 -10.45
C VAL A 144 -4.31 10.30 -10.60
N ALA A 145 -3.56 10.95 -9.71
CA ALA A 145 -3.35 12.39 -9.73
C ALA A 145 -1.90 12.75 -9.43
N ARG A 146 -1.43 13.85 -9.99
CA ARG A 146 -0.12 14.43 -9.70
C ARG A 146 -0.30 15.83 -9.12
N PHE A 147 0.32 16.06 -7.98
CA PHE A 147 0.35 17.34 -7.30
C PHE A 147 1.77 17.89 -7.32
N ALA A 148 1.88 19.21 -7.38
CA ALA A 148 3.13 19.92 -7.13
C ALA A 148 3.50 19.86 -5.65
N TRP A 149 4.77 20.11 -5.34
CA TRP A 149 5.25 20.23 -3.96
C TRP A 149 4.52 21.30 -3.14
N ASP A 150 3.94 22.34 -3.75
CA ASP A 150 3.15 23.34 -3.03
C ASP A 150 1.68 22.94 -2.81
N GLY A 151 1.30 21.73 -3.23
CA GLY A 151 -0.06 21.20 -3.18
C GLY A 151 -0.91 21.51 -4.42
N GLY A 152 -0.39 22.27 -5.39
CA GLY A 152 -1.13 22.57 -6.62
C GLY A 152 -1.36 21.33 -7.49
N LEU A 153 -2.61 21.05 -7.86
CA LEU A 153 -2.92 19.96 -8.78
C LEU A 153 -2.31 20.21 -10.18
N ARG A 154 -1.47 19.27 -10.65
CA ARG A 154 -0.91 19.28 -12.01
C ARG A 154 -1.87 18.63 -13.01
N TRP A 155 -2.32 17.43 -12.67
CA TRP A 155 -3.31 16.67 -13.44
C TRP A 155 -3.98 15.62 -12.56
N LYS A 156 -5.20 15.22 -12.95
CA LYS A 156 -6.01 14.15 -12.34
C LYS A 156 -6.68 13.34 -13.45
N ARG A 157 -6.76 12.02 -13.28
CA ARG A 157 -7.26 11.06 -14.27
C ARG A 157 -8.08 10.00 -13.60
N SER A 158 -9.38 9.97 -13.88
CA SER A 158 -10.28 8.91 -13.45
C SER A 158 -10.14 7.72 -14.38
N ILE A 159 -9.58 6.62 -13.86
CA ILE A 159 -9.24 5.41 -14.65
C ILE A 159 -9.51 4.11 -13.88
N GLY A 160 -10.38 4.12 -12.86
CA GLY A 160 -10.62 2.92 -12.07
C GLY A 160 -9.41 2.49 -11.24
N ALA A 161 -8.54 3.42 -10.84
CA ALA A 161 -7.28 3.11 -10.17
C ALA A 161 -7.52 2.36 -8.84
N HIS A 162 -6.92 1.18 -8.69
CA HIS A 162 -7.22 0.28 -7.58
C HIS A 162 -6.50 0.75 -6.31
N HIS A 163 -5.20 0.48 -6.15
CA HIS A 163 -4.45 0.94 -4.97
C HIS A 163 -2.99 1.31 -5.24
N ASP A 164 -2.45 0.98 -6.41
CA ASP A 164 -1.01 0.97 -6.62
C ASP A 164 -0.57 1.65 -7.92
N VAL A 165 0.60 2.28 -7.87
CA VAL A 165 1.28 2.94 -8.99
C VAL A 165 2.79 2.78 -8.86
N GLU A 166 3.48 2.75 -9.98
CA GLU A 166 4.93 2.76 -10.05
C GLU A 166 5.40 3.72 -11.14
N VAL A 167 6.37 4.58 -10.84
CA VAL A 167 7.00 5.44 -11.83
C VAL A 167 8.24 4.76 -12.39
N LEU A 168 8.26 4.55 -13.70
CA LEU A 168 9.39 3.94 -14.41
C LEU A 168 10.53 4.95 -14.59
N PRO A 169 11.79 4.48 -14.78
CA PRO A 169 12.95 5.36 -14.94
C PRO A 169 12.86 6.37 -16.10
N ASP A 170 12.03 6.09 -17.12
CA ASP A 170 11.80 6.98 -18.27
C ASP A 170 10.64 7.96 -18.05
N GLY A 171 10.05 7.99 -16.85
CA GLY A 171 8.96 8.89 -16.47
C GLY A 171 7.56 8.39 -16.84
N ARG A 172 7.44 7.19 -17.44
CA ARG A 172 6.15 6.51 -17.56
C ARG A 172 5.64 6.03 -16.21
N ILE A 173 4.35 5.77 -16.13
CA ILE A 173 3.69 5.33 -14.90
C ILE A 173 2.93 4.04 -15.19
N LEU A 174 3.13 3.02 -14.37
CA LEU A 174 2.26 1.84 -14.35
C LEU A 174 1.22 2.05 -13.26
N ALA A 175 -0.06 1.89 -13.59
CA ALA A 175 -1.15 1.97 -12.63
C ALA A 175 -1.93 0.65 -12.61
N LEU A 176 -2.24 0.17 -11.41
CA LEU A 176 -3.19 -0.92 -11.25
C LEU A 176 -4.60 -0.34 -11.38
N VAL A 177 -5.36 -0.82 -12.36
CA VAL A 177 -6.75 -0.41 -12.61
C VAL A 177 -7.67 -1.60 -12.51
N MET A 178 -8.91 -1.32 -12.15
CA MET A 178 -9.92 -2.33 -11.92
C MET A 178 -11.08 -2.13 -12.89
N GLU A 179 -11.45 -3.19 -13.59
CA GLU A 179 -12.58 -3.18 -14.52
C GLU A 179 -13.58 -4.29 -14.18
N PRO A 180 -14.90 -4.02 -14.27
CA PRO A 180 -15.91 -5.06 -14.17
C PRO A 180 -15.80 -6.03 -15.35
N ARG A 181 -15.68 -7.33 -15.07
CA ARG A 181 -15.71 -8.38 -16.09
C ARG A 181 -16.68 -9.49 -15.71
N ARG A 182 -17.55 -9.86 -16.65
CA ARG A 182 -18.39 -11.05 -16.50
C ARG A 182 -17.59 -12.32 -16.74
N ILE A 183 -17.64 -13.27 -15.79
CA ILE A 183 -17.05 -14.60 -15.95
C ILE A 183 -18.13 -15.66 -15.72
N PRO A 184 -18.88 -16.08 -16.76
CA PRO A 184 -20.02 -16.98 -16.58
C PRO A 184 -19.69 -18.32 -15.93
N ALA A 185 -18.44 -18.78 -16.03
CA ALA A 185 -17.97 -19.99 -15.39
C ALA A 185 -17.81 -19.87 -13.86
N VAL A 186 -17.72 -18.65 -13.33
CA VAL A 186 -17.70 -18.35 -11.89
C VAL A 186 -19.11 -18.01 -11.42
N ASP A 187 -19.73 -17.02 -12.06
CA ASP A 187 -21.12 -16.60 -11.83
C ASP A 187 -21.63 -15.88 -13.09
N PRO A 188 -22.76 -16.31 -13.69
CA PRO A 188 -23.31 -15.69 -14.89
C PRO A 188 -23.99 -14.33 -14.64
N ASP A 189 -24.26 -13.98 -13.38
CA ASP A 189 -25.06 -12.81 -12.99
C ASP A 189 -24.25 -11.73 -12.27
N VAL A 190 -23.07 -12.07 -11.75
CA VAL A 190 -22.18 -11.16 -11.01
C VAL A 190 -20.93 -10.81 -11.82
N ASP A 191 -20.63 -9.52 -11.94
CA ASP A 191 -19.35 -9.06 -12.47
C ASP A 191 -18.25 -9.22 -11.40
N VAL A 192 -17.11 -9.75 -11.82
CA VAL A 192 -15.91 -9.73 -10.98
C VAL A 192 -15.17 -8.42 -11.22
N ARG A 193 -14.48 -7.95 -10.18
CA ARG A 193 -13.48 -6.89 -10.30
C ARG A 193 -12.18 -7.52 -10.77
N ASP A 194 -11.83 -7.27 -12.02
CA ASP A 194 -10.60 -7.78 -12.61
C ASP A 194 -9.55 -6.67 -12.68
N ASP A 195 -8.31 -7.02 -12.33
CA ASP A 195 -7.21 -6.07 -12.19
C ASP A 195 -6.30 -6.13 -13.41
N PHE A 196 -6.04 -4.97 -14.00
CA PHE A 196 -5.14 -4.80 -15.14
C PHE A 196 -4.08 -3.75 -14.81
N VAL A 197 -2.97 -3.81 -15.54
CA VAL A 197 -1.95 -2.76 -15.49
C VAL A 197 -2.08 -1.91 -16.74
N VAL A 198 -2.28 -0.61 -16.56
CA VAL A 198 -2.23 0.37 -17.64
C VAL A 198 -0.97 1.19 -17.56
N GLU A 199 -0.50 1.65 -18.71
CA GLU A 199 0.64 2.55 -18.83
C GLU A 199 0.14 3.97 -19.08
N LEU A 200 0.62 4.92 -18.27
CA LEU A 200 0.41 6.34 -18.47
C LEU A 200 1.74 7.03 -18.82
N ASP A 201 1.67 8.10 -19.60
CA ASP A 201 2.77 9.04 -19.74
C ASP A 201 2.90 9.96 -18.50
N GLY A 202 3.94 10.80 -18.45
CA GLY A 202 4.19 11.70 -17.31
C GLY A 202 3.11 12.78 -17.08
N ASP A 203 2.21 12.97 -18.05
CA ASP A 203 1.06 13.89 -18.01
C ASP A 203 -0.27 13.14 -17.73
N GLY A 204 -0.18 11.84 -17.39
CA GLY A 204 -1.31 10.98 -17.06
C GLY A 204 -2.16 10.59 -18.27
N ARG A 205 -1.63 10.57 -19.49
CA ARG A 205 -2.37 10.05 -20.66
C ARG A 205 -2.06 8.57 -20.83
N GLU A 206 -3.11 7.76 -21.00
CA GLU A 206 -2.98 6.34 -21.34
C GLU A 206 -2.31 6.14 -22.70
N ARG A 207 -1.60 5.03 -22.87
CA ARG A 207 -0.85 4.66 -24.08
C ARG A 207 -1.33 3.37 -24.72
#